data_AF-A0A1F0GQJ8-F1
#
_entry.id   AF-A0A1F0GQJ8-F1
#
_cell.length_a   1.000
_cell.length_b   1.000
_cell.length_c   1.000
_cell.angle_alpha   90.00
_cell.angle_beta   90.00
_cell.angle_gamma   90.00
#
_symmetry.space_group_name_H-M   'P 1'
#
loop_
_entity.id
_entity.type
_entity.pdbx_description
1 polymer ?
#
loop_
_entity_poly.entity_id
_entity_poly.type
_entity_poly.pdbx_seq_one_letter_code
_entity_poly.pdbx_strand_id
1 'polypeptide(L)'
;MKVANRIKGITVEIGGDTTGLDKALKGENSTIKNTQSQLRDVNRLLKLYPSNAKLLAQKQQLLQKEISETKSKLDALKEADKQAKVQLENGELGQDKYDALQREIIETENNLKALEEEAKKYHRHYLFP
;
A
#
# COMPACT_ATOMS: atom_id res chain seq x y z
N MET A 1 5.33 -6.12 -13.64
CA MET A 1 3.91 -5.96 -14.00
C MET A 1 3.26 -4.90 -13.09
N LYS A 2 2.69 -3.82 -13.65
CA LYS A 2 2.01 -2.77 -12.87
C LYS A 2 0.75 -3.35 -12.20
N VAL A 3 0.60 -3.15 -10.89
CA VAL A 3 -0.59 -3.49 -10.06
C VAL A 3 -1.91 -3.18 -10.77
N ALA A 4 -2.01 -2.00 -11.41
CA ALA A 4 -3.20 -1.54 -12.12
C ALA A 4 -3.70 -2.46 -13.24
N ASN A 5 -2.86 -3.36 -13.77
CA ASN A 5 -3.28 -4.29 -14.82
C ASN A 5 -3.85 -5.61 -14.26
N ARG A 6 -3.64 -5.92 -12.97
CA ARG A 6 -3.99 -7.22 -12.37
C ARG A 6 -5.43 -7.25 -11.87
N ILE A 7 -5.94 -6.11 -11.42
CA ILE A 7 -7.26 -5.96 -10.77
C ILE A 7 -8.28 -5.25 -11.66
N LYS A 8 -7.98 -5.13 -12.96
CA LYS A 8 -8.80 -4.38 -13.90
C LYS A 8 -10.11 -5.13 -14.19
N GLY A 9 -11.23 -4.41 -14.12
CA GLY A 9 -12.56 -4.98 -14.39
C GLY A 9 -13.13 -5.80 -13.23
N ILE A 10 -12.68 -5.50 -12.00
CA ILE A 10 -13.38 -5.83 -10.75
C ILE A 10 -14.20 -4.58 -10.38
N THR A 11 -15.52 -4.70 -10.35
CA THR A 11 -16.42 -3.63 -9.93
C THR A 11 -16.65 -3.75 -8.43
N VAL A 12 -16.49 -2.65 -7.70
CA VAL A 12 -16.62 -2.62 -6.25
C VAL A 12 -17.41 -1.39 -5.85
N GLU A 13 -18.37 -1.57 -4.95
CA GLU A 13 -19.07 -0.48 -4.29
C GLU A 13 -18.23 -0.01 -3.10
N ILE A 14 -17.73 1.22 -3.16
CA ILE A 14 -16.96 1.83 -2.08
C ILE A 14 -17.69 3.09 -1.66
N GLY A 15 -18.32 3.07 -0.49
CA GLY A 15 -19.03 4.23 0.06
C GLY A 15 -20.34 4.60 -0.66
N GLY A 16 -21.04 3.63 -1.27
CA GLY A 16 -22.33 3.84 -1.94
C GLY A 16 -22.23 4.11 -3.45
N ASP A 17 -21.02 4.36 -3.96
CA ASP A 17 -20.75 4.54 -5.39
C ASP A 17 -20.10 3.28 -5.98
N THR A 18 -20.72 2.73 -7.02
CA THR A 18 -20.14 1.63 -7.79
C THR A 18 -19.02 2.19 -8.68
N THR A 19 -17.77 1.83 -8.37
CA THR A 19 -16.61 2.22 -9.18
C THR A 19 -15.73 1.01 -9.49
N GLY A 20 -14.99 1.06 -10.59
CA GLY A 20 -13.96 0.05 -10.85
C GLY A 20 -12.89 0.11 -9.76
N LEU A 21 -12.51 -1.02 -9.20
CA LEU A 21 -11.48 -1.12 -8.16
C LEU A 21 -10.16 -0.46 -8.61
N ASP A 22 -9.84 -0.57 -9.89
CA ASP A 22 -8.67 0.06 -10.50
C ASP A 22 -8.71 1.59 -10.39
N LYS A 23 -9.90 2.19 -10.49
CA LYS A 23 -10.11 3.64 -10.35
C LYS A 23 -9.96 4.07 -8.90
N ALA A 24 -10.56 3.34 -7.96
CA ALA A 24 -10.46 3.61 -6.53
C ALA A 24 -9.00 3.56 -6.05
N LEU A 25 -8.25 2.56 -6.49
CA LEU A 25 -6.86 2.37 -6.07
C LEU A 25 -5.85 3.23 -6.85
N LYS A 26 -6.26 3.96 -7.89
CA LYS A 26 -5.35 4.76 -8.71
C LYS A 26 -4.74 5.92 -7.91
N GLY A 27 -5.55 6.58 -7.08
CA GLY A 27 -5.11 7.67 -6.21
C GLY A 27 -4.09 7.17 -5.20
N GLU A 28 -4.46 6.16 -4.43
CA GLU A 28 -3.60 5.56 -3.40
C GLU A 28 -2.28 5.04 -3.96
N ASN A 29 -2.30 4.32 -5.09
CA ASN A 29 -1.08 3.82 -5.73
C ASN A 29 -0.16 4.96 -6.21
N SER A 30 -0.71 6.12 -6.56
CA SER A 30 0.09 7.29 -6.95
C SER A 30 0.74 7.93 -5.72
N THR A 31 -0.02 8.06 -4.63
CA THR A 31 0.49 8.60 -3.37
C THR A 31 1.58 7.72 -2.77
N ILE A 32 1.37 6.40 -2.69
CA ILE A 32 2.36 5.44 -2.20
C ILE A 32 3.66 5.54 -2.99
N LYS A 33 3.59 5.60 -4.34
CA LYS A 33 4.79 5.74 -5.18
C LYS A 33 5.56 7.02 -4.91
N ASN A 34 4.85 8.13 -4.70
CA ASN A 34 5.47 9.41 -4.37
C ASN A 34 6.15 9.34 -3.01
N THR A 35 5.48 8.81 -1.98
CA THR A 35 6.03 8.62 -0.63
C THR A 35 7.28 7.74 -0.67
N GLN A 36 7.26 6.63 -1.41
CA GLN A 36 8.41 5.76 -1.62
C GLN A 36 9.60 6.47 -2.29
N SER A 37 9.32 7.34 -3.27
CA SER A 37 10.39 8.12 -3.91
C SER A 37 11.05 9.07 -2.92
N GLN A 38 10.24 9.77 -2.12
CA GLN A 38 10.74 10.65 -1.06
C GLN A 38 11.56 9.88 -0.03
N LEU A 39 11.14 8.67 0.36
CA LEU A 39 11.91 7.81 1.26
C LEU A 39 13.24 7.38 0.66
N ARG A 40 13.28 7.03 -0.63
CA ARG A 40 14.55 6.72 -1.32
C ARG A 40 15.51 7.92 -1.30
N ASP A 41 15.01 9.11 -1.56
CA ASP A 41 15.83 10.34 -1.54
C ASP A 41 16.37 10.64 -0.14
N VAL A 42 15.51 10.58 0.87
CA VAL A 42 15.91 10.78 2.28
C VAL A 42 16.92 9.71 2.71
N ASN A 43 16.70 8.45 2.36
CA ASN A 43 17.64 7.36 2.64
C ASN A 43 19.01 7.59 1.97
N ARG A 44 19.02 8.08 0.73
CA ARG A 44 20.27 8.42 0.03
C ARG A 44 21.03 9.55 0.74
N LEU A 45 20.31 10.58 1.19
CA LEU A 45 20.91 11.70 1.92
C LEU A 45 21.41 11.28 3.31
N LEU A 46 20.67 10.43 4.03
CA LEU A 46 21.09 9.88 5.33
C LEU A 46 22.33 8.99 5.23
N LYS A 47 22.59 8.34 4.08
CA LYS A 47 23.87 7.64 3.87
C LYS A 47 25.08 8.59 3.86
N LEU A 48 24.89 9.82 3.40
CA LEU A 48 25.94 10.85 3.36
C LEU A 48 26.01 11.62 4.70
N TYR A 49 24.85 11.84 5.32
CA TYR A 49 24.70 12.61 6.55
C TYR A 49 23.92 11.81 7.61
N PRO A 50 24.52 10.75 8.18
CA PRO A 50 23.81 9.78 9.03
C PRO A 50 23.25 10.36 10.34
N SER A 51 23.83 11.45 10.83
CA SER A 51 23.41 12.12 12.06
C SER A 51 22.51 13.36 11.82
N ASN A 52 22.03 13.57 10.58
CA ASN A 52 21.20 14.73 10.27
C ASN A 52 19.79 14.59 10.86
N ALA A 53 19.54 15.22 12.00
CA ALA A 53 18.27 15.16 12.73
C ALA A 53 17.03 15.51 11.87
N LYS A 54 17.15 16.48 10.94
CA LYS A 54 16.03 16.88 10.07
C LYS A 54 15.66 15.78 9.09
N LEU A 55 16.65 15.16 8.45
CA LEU A 55 16.43 14.02 7.55
C LEU A 55 15.93 12.80 8.33
N LEU A 56 16.39 12.62 9.57
CA LEU A 56 15.93 11.52 10.42
C LEU A 56 14.45 11.66 10.78
N ALA A 57 14.01 12.86 11.17
CA ALA A 57 12.61 13.16 11.42
C ALA A 57 11.75 13.02 10.15
N GLN A 58 12.26 13.52 9.02
CA GLN A 58 11.57 13.39 7.73
C GLN A 58 11.38 11.92 7.35
N LYS A 59 12.39 11.07 7.54
CA LYS A 59 12.27 9.62 7.31
C LYS A 59 11.16 9.01 8.16
N GLN A 60 11.12 9.33 9.45
CA GLN A 60 10.09 8.80 10.36
C GLN A 60 8.67 9.21 9.91
N GLN A 61 8.48 10.47 9.54
CA GLN A 61 7.19 10.96 9.05
C GLN A 61 6.77 10.28 7.74
N LEU A 62 7.70 10.12 6.80
CA LEU A 62 7.41 9.45 5.54
C LEU A 62 7.12 7.96 5.72
N LEU A 63 7.82 7.26 6.63
CA LEU A 63 7.52 5.86 6.96
C LEU A 63 6.12 5.72 7.57
N GLN A 64 5.76 6.58 8.53
CA GLN A 64 4.40 6.61 9.11
C GLN A 64 3.34 6.86 8.04
N LYS A 65 3.60 7.80 7.12
CA LYS A 65 2.73 8.11 6.00
C LYS A 65 2.56 6.91 5.05
N GLU A 66 3.66 6.25 4.67
CA GLU A 66 3.59 5.08 3.78
C GLU A 66 2.83 3.91 4.44
N ILE A 67 3.02 3.69 5.74
CA ILE A 67 2.26 2.70 6.52
C ILE A 67 0.76 3.03 6.46
N SER A 68 0.38 4.29 6.71
CA SER A 68 -1.03 4.71 6.67
C SER A 68 -1.64 4.52 5.27
N GLU A 69 -0.93 4.93 4.22
CA GLU A 69 -1.39 4.80 2.83
C GLU A 69 -1.52 3.32 2.43
N THR A 70 -0.58 2.47 2.86
CA THR A 70 -0.62 1.03 2.59
C THR A 70 -1.75 0.34 3.36
N LYS A 71 -2.07 0.79 4.58
CA LYS A 71 -3.25 0.32 5.34
C LYS A 71 -4.55 0.67 4.62
N SER A 72 -4.73 1.93 4.21
CA SER A 72 -5.92 2.35 3.46
C SER A 72 -6.10 1.52 2.18
N LYS A 73 -5.02 1.29 1.43
CA LYS A 73 -5.04 0.41 0.25
C LYS A 73 -5.45 -1.02 0.61
N LEU A 74 -4.91 -1.58 1.69
CA LEU A 74 -5.25 -2.92 2.13
C LEU A 74 -6.72 -3.05 2.51
N ASP A 75 -7.27 -2.04 3.21
CA ASP A 75 -8.67 -2.01 3.61
C ASP A 75 -9.59 -1.96 2.38
N ALA A 76 -9.27 -1.11 1.40
CA ALA A 76 -10.00 -1.05 0.13
C ALA A 76 -9.94 -2.37 -0.65
N LEU A 77 -8.78 -3.04 -0.69
CA LEU A 77 -8.63 -4.36 -1.31
C LEU A 77 -9.43 -5.45 -0.58
N LYS A 78 -9.48 -5.41 0.76
CA LYS A 78 -10.27 -6.37 1.56
C LYS A 78 -11.76 -6.17 1.40
N GLU A 79 -12.23 -4.93 1.26
CA GLU A 79 -13.63 -4.66 0.95
C GLU A 79 -13.99 -5.16 -0.45
N ALA A 80 -13.10 -4.91 -1.42
CA ALA A 80 -13.23 -5.47 -2.76
C ALA A 80 -13.30 -7.00 -2.77
N ASP A 81 -12.54 -7.66 -1.89
CA ASP A 81 -12.52 -9.12 -1.80
C ASP A 81 -13.88 -9.71 -1.43
N LYS A 82 -14.56 -9.10 -0.46
CA LYS A 82 -15.90 -9.54 -0.05
C LYS A 82 -16.88 -9.51 -1.22
N GLN A 83 -16.84 -8.45 -2.02
CA GLN A 83 -17.73 -8.29 -3.16
C GLN A 83 -17.32 -9.16 -4.35
N ALA A 84 -16.02 -9.27 -4.59
CA ALA A 84 -15.45 -10.13 -5.63
C ALA A 84 -15.80 -11.60 -5.39
N LYS A 85 -15.83 -12.04 -4.12
CA LYS A 85 -16.26 -13.39 -3.73
C LYS A 85 -17.72 -13.65 -4.11
N VAL A 86 -18.63 -12.71 -3.81
CA VAL A 86 -20.05 -12.82 -4.20
C VAL A 86 -20.20 -12.87 -5.73
N GLN A 87 -19.49 -12.01 -6.45
CA GLN A 87 -19.51 -12.01 -7.92
C GLN A 87 -18.93 -13.30 -8.50
N LEU A 88 -17.92 -13.90 -7.87
CA LEU A 88 -17.36 -15.20 -8.28
C LEU A 88 -18.39 -16.32 -8.06
N GLU A 89 -19.05 -16.35 -6.90
CA GLU A 89 -20.09 -17.34 -6.56
C GLU A 89 -21.31 -17.23 -7.50
N ASN A 90 -21.64 -16.01 -7.94
CA ASN A 90 -22.72 -15.74 -8.91
C ASN A 90 -22.29 -15.98 -10.37
N GLY A 91 -21.01 -16.25 -10.64
CA GLY A 91 -20.47 -16.42 -12.00
C GLY A 91 -20.26 -15.12 -12.80
N GLU A 92 -20.36 -13.97 -12.14
CA GLU A 92 -20.14 -12.63 -12.71
C GLU A 92 -18.65 -12.26 -12.77
N LEU A 93 -17.82 -12.87 -11.91
CA LEU A 93 -16.38 -12.70 -11.85
C LEU A 93 -15.66 -14.00 -12.19
N GLY A 94 -14.63 -13.92 -13.05
CA GLY A 94 -13.74 -15.06 -13.34
C GLY A 94 -12.78 -15.35 -12.18
N GLN A 95 -12.45 -16.64 -12.00
CA GLN A 95 -11.48 -17.09 -10.99
C GLN A 95 -10.11 -16.41 -11.16
N ASP A 96 -9.69 -16.14 -12.40
CA ASP A 96 -8.44 -15.46 -12.73
C ASP A 96 -8.35 -14.05 -12.12
N LYS A 97 -9.46 -13.30 -12.14
CA LYS A 97 -9.55 -11.96 -11.54
C LYS A 97 -9.57 -12.03 -10.02
N TYR A 98 -10.30 -13.00 -9.45
CA TYR A 98 -10.32 -13.22 -8.01
C TYR A 98 -8.93 -13.59 -7.48
N ASP A 99 -8.24 -14.51 -8.15
CA ASP A 99 -6.87 -14.91 -7.80
C ASP A 99 -5.90 -13.72 -7.91
N ALA A 100 -6.08 -12.84 -8.89
CA ALA A 100 -5.27 -11.65 -9.04
C ALA A 100 -5.48 -10.65 -7.89
N LEU A 101 -6.73 -10.47 -7.43
CA LEU A 101 -7.06 -9.68 -6.25
C LEU A 101 -6.41 -10.24 -4.99
N GLN A 102 -6.53 -11.55 -4.78
CA GLN A 102 -5.90 -12.25 -3.65
C GLN A 102 -4.39 -12.07 -3.61
N ARG A 103 -3.71 -12.18 -4.76
CA ARG A 103 -2.26 -11.90 -4.85
C ARG A 103 -1.92 -10.46 -4.47
N GLU A 104 -2.73 -9.49 -4.89
CA GLU A 104 -2.50 -8.08 -4.56
C GLU A 104 -2.70 -7.80 -3.07
N ILE A 105 -3.67 -8.45 -2.42
CA ILE A 105 -3.87 -8.39 -0.96
C ILE A 105 -2.63 -8.92 -0.26
N ILE A 106 -2.17 -10.13 -0.60
CA ILE A 106 -0.99 -10.74 0.00
C ILE A 106 0.27 -9.88 -0.21
N GLU A 107 0.47 -9.33 -1.41
CA GLU A 107 1.58 -8.42 -1.71
C GLU A 107 1.51 -7.16 -0.83
N THR A 108 0.31 -6.59 -0.67
CA THR A 108 0.09 -5.40 0.15
C THR A 108 0.29 -5.68 1.64
N GLU A 109 -0.17 -6.82 2.17
CA GLU A 109 0.05 -7.23 3.57
C GLU A 109 1.54 -7.42 3.88
N ASN A 110 2.27 -8.07 2.97
CA ASN A 110 3.72 -8.25 3.12
C ASN A 110 4.46 -6.92 3.09
N ASN A 111 4.09 -6.01 2.18
CA ASN A 111 4.67 -4.67 2.12
C ASN A 111 4.39 -3.88 3.40
N LEU A 112 3.15 -3.92 3.91
CA LEU A 112 2.78 -3.26 5.15
C LEU A 112 3.63 -3.77 6.32
N LYS A 113 3.75 -5.09 6.45
CA LYS A 113 4.59 -5.72 7.49
C LYS A 113 6.04 -5.27 7.39
N ALA A 114 6.61 -5.22 6.19
CA ALA A 114 7.98 -4.76 5.99
C ALA A 114 8.17 -3.29 6.42
N LEU A 115 7.23 -2.41 6.08
CA LEU A 115 7.25 -1.00 6.48
C LEU A 115 7.13 -0.84 8.00
N GLU A 116 6.24 -1.59 8.65
CA GLU A 116 6.09 -1.58 10.10
C GLU A 116 7.36 -2.06 10.82
N GLU A 117 8.02 -3.10 10.30
CA GLU A 117 9.32 -3.56 10.83
C GLU A 117 10.43 -2.53 10.60
N GLU A 118 10.48 -1.86 9.45
CA GLU A 118 11.43 -0.75 9.23
C GLU A 118 11.20 0.39 10.24
N ALA A 119 9.94 0.79 10.44
CA ALA A 119 9.57 1.83 11.40
C ALA A 119 9.95 1.44 12.84
N LYS A 120 9.71 0.18 13.26
CA LYS A 120 10.12 -0.33 14.57
C LYS A 120 11.63 -0.34 14.75
N LYS A 121 12.38 -0.83 13.76
CA LYS A 121 13.85 -0.87 13.81
C LYS A 121 14.41 0.54 13.95
N TYR A 122 13.84 1.48 13.21
CA TYR A 122 14.23 2.87 13.26
C TYR A 122 13.91 3.52 14.62
N HIS A 123 12.69 3.31 15.14
CA HIS A 123 12.31 3.78 16.46
C HIS A 123 13.26 3.27 17.55
N ARG A 124 13.63 1.98 17.51
CA ARG A 124 14.55 1.37 18.49
C ARG A 124 15.96 1.97 18.43
N HIS A 125 16.46 2.32 17.24
CA HIS A 125 17.81 2.82 17.06
C HIS A 125 18.00 4.28 17.50
N TYR A 126 16.92 5.08 17.56
CA TYR A 126 17.00 6.53 17.79
C TYR A 126 16.29 7.01 19.09
N LEU A 127 15.74 6.12 19.91
CA LEU A 127 15.14 6.45 21.22
C LEU A 127 15.91 5.93 22.44
N PHE A 128 17.05 5.29 22.24
CA PHE A 128 17.96 4.94 23.33
C PHE A 128 19.40 5.37 22.97
N PRO A 129 19.85 6.56 23.41
CA PRO A 129 21.26 6.89 23.54
C PRO A 129 21.93 6.12 24.69
#